data_AF-A0A3M5SV14-F1
#
_entry.id   AF-A0A3M5SV14-F1
#
_cell.length_a   1.000
_cell.length_b   1.000
_cell.length_c   1.000
_cell.angle_alpha   90.00
_cell.angle_beta   90.00
_cell.angle_gamma   90.00
#
_symmetry.space_group_name_H-M   'P 1'
#
loop_
_entity.id
_entity.type
_entity.pdbx_description
1 polymer ?
#
loop_
_entity_poly.entity_id
_entity_poly.type
_entity_poly.pdbx_seq_one_letter_code
_entity_poly.pdbx_strand_id
1 'polypeptide(L)' 'LPRIEVIHELPEHELTCACGCRKHVISEETSEQLDIVPMQIRVIKHIRKVYGCRGCETAPVTADKPAQLIEKSMA' A
#
# COMPACT_ATOMS: atom_id res chain seq x y z
N LEU A 1 8.03 19.06 -6.84
CA LEU A 1 6.77 18.51 -7.41
C LEU A 1 5.75 18.39 -6.29
N PRO A 2 4.47 18.74 -6.51
CA PRO A 2 3.40 18.48 -5.53
C PRO A 2 3.33 16.97 -5.24
N ARG A 3 3.14 16.63 -3.97
CA ARG A 3 3.05 15.24 -3.51
C ARG A 3 1.60 14.91 -3.20
N ILE A 4 1.12 13.81 -3.74
CA ILE A 4 -0.18 13.22 -3.42
C ILE A 4 0.09 11.92 -2.67
N GLU A 5 -0.45 11.79 -1.46
CA GLU A 5 -0.33 10.57 -0.68
C GLU A 5 -1.52 9.64 -0.95
N VAL A 6 -1.23 8.36 -1.23
CA VAL A 6 -2.23 7.32 -1.43
C VAL A 6 -1.96 6.21 -0.42
N ILE A 7 -2.85 6.06 0.54
CA ILE A 7 -2.74 5.08 1.61
C ILE A 7 -3.47 3.80 1.20
N HIS A 8 -2.76 2.67 1.28
CA HIS A 8 -3.30 1.33 1.03
C HIS A 8 -3.46 0.63 2.37
N GLU A 9 -4.70 0.25 2.68
CA GLU A 9 -5.08 -0.46 3.90
C GLU A 9 -5.66 -1.83 3.55
N LEU A 10 -5.56 -2.79 4.47
CA LEU A 10 -6.29 -4.04 4.31
C LEU A 10 -7.80 -3.78 4.44
N PRO A 11 -8.63 -4.49 3.68
CA PRO A 11 -10.07 -4.39 3.82
C PRO A 11 -10.50 -4.92 5.20
N GLU A 12 -11.62 -4.43 5.71
CA GLU A 12 -12.05 -4.69 7.10
C GLU A 12 -12.16 -6.19 7.44
N HIS A 13 -12.61 -7.01 6.48
CA HIS A 13 -12.75 -8.45 6.66
C HIS A 13 -11.40 -9.18 6.78
N GLU A 14 -10.30 -8.58 6.31
CA GLU A 14 -8.95 -9.14 6.44
C GLU A 14 -8.22 -8.67 7.71
N LEU A 15 -8.81 -7.75 8.48
CA LEU A 15 -8.26 -7.27 9.74
C LEU A 15 -8.38 -8.27 10.89
N THR A 16 -9.00 -9.44 10.68
CA THR A 16 -9.11 -10.49 11.68
C THR A 16 -8.06 -11.60 11.40
N CYS A 17 -7.16 -11.89 12.36
CA CYS A 17 -6.26 -13.06 12.26
C CYS A 17 -7.10 -14.34 12.40
N ALA A 18 -6.61 -15.45 11.85
CA ALA A 18 -7.17 -16.78 12.07
C ALA A 18 -7.26 -17.17 13.57
N CYS A 19 -6.45 -16.57 14.45
CA CYS A 19 -6.57 -16.76 15.90
C CYS A 19 -7.73 -16.00 16.57
N GLY A 20 -8.49 -15.20 15.81
CA GLY A 20 -9.60 -14.38 16.31
C GLY A 20 -9.20 -13.00 16.82
N CYS A 21 -7.90 -12.69 16.92
CA CYS A 21 -7.45 -11.34 17.28
C CYS A 21 -7.53 -10.37 16.10
N ARG A 22 -7.72 -9.08 16.39
CA ARG A 22 -7.62 -8.00 15.40
C ARG A 22 -6.15 -7.73 15.06
N LYS A 23 -5.82 -7.76 13.77
CA LYS A 23 -4.52 -7.34 13.24
C LYS A 23 -4.35 -5.83 13.47
N HIS A 24 -3.10 -5.41 13.62
CA HIS A 24 -2.72 -4.01 13.81
C HIS A 24 -1.58 -3.68 12.88
N VAL A 25 -1.42 -2.40 12.56
CA VAL A 25 -0.31 -1.92 11.73
C VAL A 25 0.98 -2.13 12.50
N ILE A 26 1.92 -2.84 11.90
CA ILE A 26 3.26 -3.09 12.47
C ILE A 26 4.35 -2.27 11.77
N SER A 27 4.15 -1.95 10.50
CA SER A 27 5.06 -1.14 9.70
C SER A 27 4.32 -0.56 8.49
N GLU A 28 4.98 0.36 7.79
CA GLU A 28 4.47 0.95 6.56
C GLU A 28 5.57 0.91 5.50
N GLU A 29 5.20 0.54 4.28
CA GLU A 29 6.09 0.56 3.13
C GLU A 29 5.72 1.73 2.23
N THR A 30 6.67 2.64 2.02
CA THR A 30 6.47 3.81 1.16
C THR A 30 7.16 3.64 -0.19
N SER A 31 6.45 3.93 -1.28
CA SER A 31 7.03 4.01 -2.62
C SER A 31 6.59 5.27 -3.34
N GLU A 32 7.51 5.97 -3.97
CA GLU A 32 7.21 7.15 -4.77
C GLU A 32 7.14 6.81 -6.27
N GLN A 33 6.19 7.41 -6.96
CA GLN A 33 6.01 7.30 -8.41
C GLN A 33 5.80 8.69 -9.00
N LEU A 34 6.44 8.98 -10.14
CA LEU A 34 6.14 10.17 -10.92
C LEU A 34 4.86 9.95 -11.72
N ASP A 35 3.94 10.89 -11.61
CA ASP A 35 2.70 10.92 -12.39
C ASP A 35 2.72 12.15 -13.28
N ILE A 36 2.69 11.90 -14.59
CA ILE A 36 2.81 12.91 -15.64
C ILE A 36 1.43 13.03 -16.29
N VAL A 37 0.68 14.03 -15.85
CA VAL A 37 -0.57 14.42 -16.50
C VAL A 37 -0.26 15.59 -17.43
N PRO A 38 -0.86 15.69 -18.63
CA PRO A 38 -0.67 16.86 -19.48
C PRO A 38 -0.87 18.15 -18.67
N MET A 39 0.13 19.05 -18.71
CA MET A 39 0.21 20.32 -17.96
C MET A 39 0.60 20.25 -16.47
N GLN A 40 0.70 19.08 -15.84
CA GLN A 40 1.08 18.96 -14.42
C GLN A 40 1.92 17.71 -14.12
N ILE A 41 3.07 17.90 -13.51
CA ILE A 41 3.91 16.81 -13.00
C ILE A 41 3.73 16.73 -11.48
N ARG A 42 3.44 15.54 -10.96
CA ARG A 42 3.27 15.30 -9.53
C ARG A 42 3.96 14.01 -9.10
N VAL A 43 4.18 13.87 -7.80
CA VAL A 43 4.72 12.64 -7.21
C VAL A 43 3.59 11.99 -6.42
N ILE A 44 3.25 10.76 -6.77
CA ILE A 44 2.35 9.93 -5.99
C ILE A 44 3.20 9.15 -5.00
N LYS A 45 3.00 9.39 -3.71
CA LYS A 45 3.61 8.65 -2.61
C LYS A 45 2.61 7.60 -2.14
N HIS A 46 2.86 6.35 -2.50
CA HIS A 46 2.07 5.22 -2.02
C HIS A 46 2.57 4.81 -0.64
N ILE A 47 1.66 4.70 0.33
CA ILE A 47 1.93 4.25 1.69
C ILE A 47 1.14 2.96 1.89
N ARG A 48 1.82 1.81 1.94
CA ARG A 48 1.18 0.50 2.16
C ARG A 48 1.31 0.11 3.62
N LYS A 49 0.18 -0.06 4.30
CA LYS A 49 0.20 -0.53 5.68
C LYS A 49 0.48 -2.03 5.72
N VAL A 50 1.40 -2.40 6.60
CA VAL A 50 1.73 -3.80 6.91
C VAL A 50 1.08 -4.15 8.23
N TYR A 51 0.29 -5.21 8.24
CA TYR A 51 -0.47 -5.64 9.39
C TYR A 51 0.11 -6.93 9.98
N GLY A 52 0.24 -6.95 11.30
CA GLY A 52 0.62 -8.14 12.06
C GLY A 52 -0.38 -8.41 13.17
N CYS A 53 -0.30 -9.61 13.74
CA CYS A 53 -1.05 -9.96 14.94
C CYS A 53 -0.09 -10.18 16.11
N ARG A 54 -0.49 -9.75 17.32
CA ARG A 54 0.32 -9.97 18.53
C ARG A 54 0.07 -11.33 19.19
N GLY A 55 -1.09 -11.94 18.94
CA GLY A 55 -1.51 -13.19 19.58
C GLY A 55 -1.15 -14.46 18.80
N CYS A 56 -0.95 -14.33 17.50
CA CYS A 56 -0.48 -15.38 16.60
C CYS A 56 0.80 -14.80 15.98
N GLU A 57 1.99 -15.42 16.12
CA GLU A 57 3.23 -15.01 15.42
C GLU A 57 3.14 -15.26 13.90
N THR A 58 1.96 -14.99 13.32
CA THR A 58 1.66 -15.17 11.90
C THR A 58 2.41 -14.12 11.09
N ALA A 59 2.88 -14.55 9.92
CA ALA A 59 3.55 -13.69 8.97
C ALA A 59 2.74 -12.41 8.69
N PRO A 60 3.38 -11.23 8.67
CA PRO A 60 2.70 -9.98 8.36
C PRO A 60 2.06 -9.99 6.98
N VAL A 61 0.94 -9.27 6.84
CA VAL A 61 0.21 -9.09 5.59
C VAL A 61 0.32 -7.62 5.18
N THR A 62 0.89 -7.36 4.02
CA THR A 62 1.01 -6.02 3.43
C THR A 62 -0.20 -5.75 2.55
N ALA A 63 -0.77 -4.54 2.64
CA ALA A 63 -1.84 -4.12 1.73
C ALA A 63 -1.38 -4.18 0.26
N ASP A 64 -2.26 -4.67 -0.61
CA ASP A 64 -1.95 -4.83 -2.04
C ASP A 64 -1.59 -3.51 -2.70
N LYS A 65 -0.64 -3.58 -3.65
CA LYS A 65 -0.29 -2.44 -4.49
C LYS A 65 -1.31 -2.35 -5.63
N PRO A 66 -1.83 -1.15 -5.97
CA PRO A 66 -2.59 -1.00 -7.21
C PRO A 66 -1.71 -1.40 -8.40
N ALA A 67 -2.32 -2.09 -9.37
CA ALA A 67 -1.63 -2.53 -10.58
C ALA A 67 -0.98 -1.30 -11.26
N GLN A 68 0.35 -1.25 -11.24
CA GLN A 68 1.07 -0.25 -12.03
C GLN A 68 0.92 -0.69 -13.48
N LEU A 69 0.17 0.08 -14.27
CA LEU A 69 0.26 0.01 -15.71
C LEU A 69 1.72 0.31 -16.07
N ILE A 70 2.45 -0.72 -16.49
CA ILE A 70 3.71 -0.52 -17.19
C ILE A 70 3.31 0.16 -18.49
N GLU A 71 3.67 1.43 -18.66
CA GLU A 71 3.60 2.10 -19.95
C GLU A 71 4.34 1.22 -20.95
N LYS A 72 3.60 0.68 -21.93
CA LYS A 72 4.20 -0.02 -23.05
C LYS A 72 5.14 0.97 -23.74
N SER A 73 6.44 0.80 -23.55
CA SER A 73 7.46 1.49 -24.32
C SER A 73 7.19 1.20 -25.79
N MET A 74 6.79 2.23 -26.54
CA MET A 74 6.77 2.17 -28.00
C MET A 74 8.20 2.01 -28.50
N ALA A 75 8.44 0.96 -29.28
CA ALA A 75 9.50 0.87 -30.27
C ALA A 75 8.85 0.57 -31.62
#